data_AF-A0AA49EXX1-F1
#
_entry.id   AF-A0AA49EXX1-F1
#
_cell.length_a   1.000
_cell.length_b   1.000
_cell.length_c   1.000
_cell.angle_alpha   90.00
_cell.angle_beta   90.00
_cell.angle_gamma   90.00
#
_symmetry.space_group_name_H-M   'P 1'
#
loop_
_entity.id
_entity.type
_entity.pdbx_description
1 polymer ?
#
loop_
_entity_poly.entity_id
_entity_poly.type
_entity_poly.pdbx_seq_one_letter_code
_entity_poly.pdbx_strand_id
1 'polypeptide(L)' 'MASRTRRKTETGLTYRNWGESEEKMLYDFSEQGLSDSKISQLMGRSMGRSMSAIANRRYYLRENGKWDKIATSDKE' A
#
# COMPACT_ATOMS: atom_id res chain seq x y z
N MET A 1 14.11 -9.54 24.03
CA MET A 1 13.26 -9.91 22.88
C MET A 1 11.97 -9.09 22.96
N ALA A 2 11.78 -8.11 22.08
CA ALA A 2 10.57 -7.28 22.11
C ALA A 2 9.39 -8.07 21.53
N SER A 3 8.49 -8.56 22.39
CA SER A 3 7.22 -9.13 21.97
C SER A 3 6.42 -8.07 21.21
N ARG A 4 6.21 -8.29 19.91
CA ARG A 4 5.30 -7.49 19.08
C ARG A 4 3.86 -7.76 19.54
N THR A 5 3.41 -7.02 20.54
CA THR A 5 2.01 -7.01 20.96
C THR A 5 1.18 -6.47 19.79
N ARG A 6 0.47 -7.36 19.10
CA ARG A 6 -0.50 -7.00 18.06
C ARG A 6 -1.62 -6.19 18.72
N ARG A 7 -1.58 -4.86 18.62
CA ARG A 7 -2.68 -4.00 19.06
C ARG A 7 -3.89 -4.27 18.15
N LYS A 8 -4.94 -4.87 18.70
CA LYS A 8 -6.26 -4.89 18.08
C LYS A 8 -6.88 -3.51 18.31
N THR A 9 -7.06 -2.74 17.25
CA THR A 9 -7.91 -1.55 17.27
C THR A 9 -9.38 -1.98 17.13
N GLU A 10 -10.28 -1.15 17.64
CA GLU A 10 -11.73 -1.39 17.78
C GLU A 10 -12.46 -1.68 16.45
N THR A 11 -11.82 -1.34 15.32
CA THR A 11 -12.20 -1.76 13.97
C THR A 11 -11.48 -3.07 13.63
N GLY A 12 -12.25 -4.16 13.62
CA GLY A 12 -11.77 -5.52 13.38
C GLY A 12 -10.81 -5.69 12.19
N LEU A 13 -9.88 -6.62 12.37
CA LEU A 13 -8.81 -7.05 11.47
C LEU A 13 -7.73 -5.97 11.23
N THR A 14 -6.51 -6.30 11.64
CA THR A 14 -5.29 -5.51 11.43
C THR A 14 -4.97 -5.35 9.94
N TYR A 15 -5.69 -4.48 9.24
CA TYR A 15 -5.19 -3.86 8.02
C TYR A 15 -4.31 -2.71 8.49
N ARG A 16 -2.98 -2.90 8.46
CA ARG A 16 -2.05 -1.79 8.68
C ARG A 16 -2.47 -0.64 7.75
N ASN A 17 -2.83 0.51 8.33
CA ASN A 17 -3.24 1.69 7.56
C ASN A 17 -2.19 1.99 6.49
N TRP A 18 -2.65 2.29 5.27
CA TRP A 18 -1.80 2.73 4.19
C TRP A 18 -1.55 4.23 4.37
N GLY A 19 -0.28 4.61 4.49
CA GLY A 19 0.12 6.02 4.49
C GLY A 19 0.21 6.57 3.06
N GLU A 20 0.07 7.88 2.92
CA GLU A 20 0.14 8.57 1.61
C GLU A 20 1.45 8.27 0.87
N SER A 21 2.58 8.20 1.58
CA SER A 21 3.87 7.84 1.00
C SER A 21 3.93 6.39 0.48
N GLU A 22 3.21 5.46 1.13
CA GLU A 22 3.12 4.07 0.67
C GLU A 22 2.23 3.95 -0.56
N GLU A 23 1.15 4.73 -0.63
CA GLU A 23 0.27 4.79 -1.79
C GLU A 23 0.95 5.41 -2.99
N LYS A 24 1.76 6.45 -2.77
CA LYS A 24 2.60 7.06 -3.79
C LYS A 24 3.62 6.06 -4.34
N MET A 25 4.35 5.35 -3.47
CA MET A 25 5.25 4.28 -3.93
C MET A 25 4.53 3.17 -4.70
N LEU A 26 3.34 2.78 -4.25
CA LEU A 26 2.52 1.79 -4.96
C LEU A 26 2.13 2.30 -6.35
N TYR A 27 1.77 3.58 -6.47
CA TYR A 27 1.48 4.24 -7.73
C TYR A 27 2.71 4.22 -8.65
N ASP A 28 3.85 4.75 -8.18
CA ASP A 28 5.08 4.83 -8.96
C ASP A 28 5.54 3.46 -9.48
N PHE A 29 5.50 2.44 -8.63
CA PHE A 29 5.86 1.08 -9.02
C PHE A 29 4.87 0.47 -10.02
N SER A 30 3.58 0.80 -9.91
CA SER A 30 2.56 0.33 -10.85
C SER A 30 2.70 1.01 -12.21
N GLU A 31 2.97 2.31 -12.25
CA GLU A 31 3.21 3.05 -13.50
C GLU A 31 4.51 2.66 -14.19
N GLN A 32 5.52 2.19 -13.43
CA GLN A 32 6.71 1.54 -13.98
C GLN A 32 6.44 0.15 -14.58
N GLY A 33 5.20 -0.35 -14.52
CA GLY A 33 4.81 -1.66 -15.05
C GLY A 33 5.30 -2.85 -14.21
N LEU A 34 5.66 -2.63 -12.93
CA LEU A 34 6.09 -3.72 -12.06
C LEU A 34 4.91 -4.63 -11.71
N SER A 35 5.18 -5.94 -11.66
CA SER A 35 4.18 -6.92 -11.21
C SER A 35 3.96 -6.85 -9.70
N ASP A 36 2.76 -7.20 -9.23
CA ASP A 36 2.38 -7.16 -7.81
C ASP A 36 3.34 -7.97 -6.92
N SER A 37 3.92 -9.05 -7.44
CA SER A 37 4.97 -9.83 -6.76
C SER A 37 6.22 -9.00 -6.52
N LYS A 38 6.70 -8.29 -7.55
CA LYS A 38 7.88 -7.44 -7.46
C LYS A 38 7.64 -6.25 -6.54
N ILE A 39 6.47 -5.62 -6.64
CA ILE A 39 6.08 -4.52 -5.74
C ILE A 39 6.01 -5.01 -4.29
N SER A 40 5.43 -6.19 -4.05
CA SER A 40 5.41 -6.79 -2.72
C SER A 40 6.79 -7.16 -2.20
N GLN A 41 7.76 -7.53 -3.04
CA GLN A 41 9.14 -7.73 -2.59
C GLN A 41 9.78 -6.41 -2.16
N LEU A 42 9.61 -5.35 -2.95
CA LEU A 42 10.18 -4.02 -2.68
C LEU A 42 9.56 -3.39 -1.43
N MET A 43 8.23 -3.35 -1.36
CA MET A 43 7.49 -2.80 -0.23
C MET A 43 7.37 -3.77 0.96
N GLY A 44 7.53 -5.07 0.73
CA GLY A 44 7.49 -6.09 1.78
C GLY A 44 8.69 -5.98 2.72
N ARG A 45 9.87 -5.66 2.19
CA ARG A 45 11.10 -5.53 2.98
C ARG A 45 11.12 -4.28 3.87
N SER A 46 10.58 -3.15 3.38
CA SER A 46 10.56 -1.88 4.11
C SER A 46 9.27 -1.66 4.91
N MET A 47 8.13 -2.14 4.40
CA MET A 47 6.79 -1.77 4.89
C MET A 47 5.91 -2.98 5.23
N GLY A 48 6.38 -4.21 4.99
CA GLY A 48 5.65 -5.44 5.33
C GLY A 48 4.36 -5.60 4.53
N ARG A 49 4.31 -5.10 3.29
CA ARG A 49 3.16 -5.23 2.38
C ARG A 49 3.23 -6.54 1.60
N SER A 50 2.22 -7.40 1.76
CA SER A 50 2.08 -8.64 1.00
C SER A 50 1.46 -8.38 -0.38
N MET A 51 1.63 -9.33 -1.31
CA MET A 51 1.03 -9.25 -2.65
C MET A 51 -0.48 -9.01 -2.61
N SER A 52 -1.19 -9.72 -1.74
CA SER A 52 -2.64 -9.54 -1.56
C SER A 52 -2.99 -8.14 -1.06
N ALA A 53 -2.17 -7.56 -0.17
CA ALA A 53 -2.37 -6.19 0.29
C ALA A 53 -2.15 -5.16 -0.83
N ILE A 54 -1.14 -5.38 -1.69
CA ILE A 54 -0.85 -4.57 -2.88
C ILE A 54 -2.02 -4.59 -3.85
N ALA A 55 -2.46 -5.78 -4.25
CA ALA A 55 -3.57 -5.96 -5.19
C ALA A 55 -4.87 -5.34 -4.65
N ASN A 56 -5.21 -5.61 -3.39
CA ASN A 56 -6.41 -5.06 -2.76
C ASN A 56 -6.35 -3.54 -2.64
N ARG A 57 -5.18 -2.96 -2.31
CA ARG A 57 -5.07 -1.50 -2.20
C ARG A 57 -5.17 -0.82 -3.55
N ARG A 58 -4.50 -1.37 -4.58
CA ARG A 58 -4.60 -0.84 -5.94
C ARG A 58 -6.04 -0.86 -6.44
N TYR A 59 -6.75 -1.97 -6.23
CA TYR A 59 -8.17 -2.07 -6.56
C TYR A 59 -8.99 -1.00 -5.83
N TYR A 60 -8.86 -0.91 -4.50
CA TYR A 60 -9.56 0.08 -3.68
C TYR A 60 -9.31 1.51 -4.15
N LEU A 61 -8.06 1.88 -4.45
CA LEU A 61 -7.70 3.23 -4.89
C LEU A 61 -8.32 3.58 -6.24
N ARG A 62 -8.36 2.62 -7.18
CA ARG A 62 -8.98 2.81 -8.50
C ARG A 62 -10.49 2.96 -8.39
N GLU A 63 -11.16 2.06 -7.68
CA GLU A 63 -12.62 2.09 -7.49
C GLU A 63 -13.10 3.39 -6.81
N ASN A 64 -12.29 3.96 -5.93
CA ASN A 64 -12.63 5.20 -5.23
C ASN A 64 -12.15 6.47 -5.95
N GLY A 65 -11.60 6.36 -7.17
CA GLY A 65 -11.03 7.49 -7.91
C GLY A 65 -9.88 8.19 -7.18
N LYS A 66 -9.25 7.52 -6.21
CA LYS A 66 -8.11 8.02 -5.43
C LYS A 66 -6.79 7.76 -6.17
N TRP A 67 -6.78 6.78 -7.07
CA TRP A 67 -5.62 6.45 -7.90
C TRP A 67 -5.16 7.67 -8.72
N ASP A 68 -6.08 8.32 -9.42
CA ASP A 68 -5.77 9.48 -10.27
C ASP A 68 -5.36 10.71 -9.45
N LYS A 69 -5.83 10.81 -8.21
CA LYS A 69 -5.44 11.89 -7.29
C LYS A 69 -3.97 11.77 -6.86
N ILE A 70 -3.47 10.55 -6.69
CA ILE A 70 -2.04 10.32 -6.38
C ILE A 70 -1.17 10.83 -7.53
N ALA A 71 -1.60 10.64 -8.77
CA ALA A 71 -0.90 11.15 -9.96
C ALA A 71 -0.78 12.69 -9.98
N THR A 72 -1.78 13.38 -9.44
CA THR A 72 -1.82 14.85 -9.41
C THR A 72 -1.07 15.46 -8.23
N SER A 73 -0.86 14.72 -7.14
CA SER A 73 -0.16 15.19 -5.94
C SER A 73 1.35 15.44 -6.14
N ASP A 74 1.94 15.06 -7.28
CA ASP A 74 3.33 15.38 -7.64
C ASP A 74 3.48 16.75 -8.35
N LYS A 75 2.37 17.42 -8.67
CA LYS A 75 2.37 18.65 -9.49
C LYS A 75 2.18 19.95 -8.71
N GLU A 76 2.18 19.92 -7.39
CA GLU A 76 2.19 21.10 -6.50
C GLU A 76 3.56 21.29 -5.85
#